data_AF-A0A7C5INA2-F1
#
_entry.id   AF-A0A7C5INA2-F1
#
_cell.length_a   1.000
_cell.length_b   1.000
_cell.length_c   1.000
_cell.angle_alpha   90.00
_cell.angle_beta   90.00
_cell.angle_gamma   90.00
#
_symmetry.space_group_name_H-M   'P 1'
#
loop_
_entity.id
_entity.type
_entity.pdbx_description
1 polymer ?
#
loop_
_entity_poly.entity_id
_entity_poly.type
_entity_poly.pdbx_seq_one_letter_code
_entity_poly.pdbx_strand_id
1 'polypeptide(L)'
;MAVVISKKIPSSNFYTGSGDTSITLAGVTKITVNTKKSSIKITYPQSPNRQNSNQNDIPINKVLDLKRVDDIIKISGWLEDDKDETAWNKAWKLRAMCVSGNIDGDKGALDLLKIDNIEFKSSTVQAFLENVSFEVEPQGIFDSLDTNINYPSNQTREGRARVRVDLDFYLGTPR
;
A
#
# COMPACT_ATOMS: atom_id res chain seq x y z
N MET A 1 -0.02 16.75 -6.52
CA MET A 1 0.71 15.48 -6.40
C MET A 1 -0.26 14.36 -6.73
N ALA A 2 0.08 13.50 -7.69
CA ALA A 2 -0.79 12.40 -8.12
C ALA A 2 -0.22 11.06 -7.62
N VAL A 3 -1.08 10.21 -7.08
CA VAL A 3 -0.73 8.83 -6.73
C VAL A 3 -1.62 7.89 -7.54
N VAL A 4 -1.01 7.00 -8.32
CA VAL A 4 -1.70 6.04 -9.16
C VAL A 4 -1.33 4.63 -8.72
N ILE A 5 -2.34 3.80 -8.52
CA ILE A 5 -2.21 2.41 -8.07
C ILE A 5 -2.87 1.55 -9.13
N SER A 6 -2.15 0.59 -9.69
CA SER A 6 -2.70 -0.33 -10.69
C SER A 6 -2.44 -1.77 -10.30
N LYS A 7 -3.47 -2.59 -10.44
CA LYS A 7 -3.42 -4.03 -10.23
C LYS A 7 -4.58 -4.71 -10.91
N LYS A 8 -4.37 -5.94 -11.39
CA LYS A 8 -5.46 -6.84 -11.78
C LYS A 8 -6.28 -7.32 -10.58
N ILE A 9 -7.60 -7.15 -10.64
CA ILE A 9 -8.53 -7.57 -9.58
C ILE A 9 -9.54 -8.61 -10.10
N PRO A 10 -10.05 -9.51 -9.24
CA PRO A 10 -11.05 -10.50 -9.64
C PRO A 10 -12.43 -9.83 -9.83
N SER A 11 -13.46 -10.60 -10.17
CA SER A 11 -14.85 -10.13 -10.01
C SER A 11 -15.29 -10.24 -8.55
N SER A 12 -16.24 -9.41 -8.13
CA SER A 12 -16.77 -9.44 -6.76
C SER A 12 -18.19 -8.90 -6.66
N ASN A 13 -18.86 -9.20 -5.56
CA ASN A 13 -20.14 -8.57 -5.20
C ASN A 13 -19.96 -7.23 -4.47
N PHE A 14 -18.74 -6.92 -4.01
CA PHE A 14 -18.45 -5.68 -3.27
C PHE A 14 -18.20 -4.47 -4.18
N TYR A 15 -17.93 -4.69 -5.47
CA TYR A 15 -17.64 -3.65 -6.45
C TYR A 15 -18.01 -4.13 -7.86
N THR A 16 -18.14 -3.21 -8.79
CA THR A 16 -18.37 -3.49 -10.21
C THR A 16 -17.06 -3.44 -11.01
N GLY A 17 -16.92 -4.34 -11.99
CA GLY A 17 -15.73 -4.48 -12.82
C GLY A 17 -14.77 -5.58 -12.35
N SER A 18 -13.86 -5.98 -13.24
CA SER A 18 -12.78 -6.95 -12.98
C SER A 18 -11.66 -6.76 -14.01
N GLY A 19 -10.52 -7.41 -13.79
CA GLY A 19 -9.35 -7.30 -14.65
C GLY A 19 -8.46 -6.12 -14.28
N ASP A 20 -7.75 -5.59 -15.27
CA ASP A 20 -6.75 -4.53 -15.07
C ASP A 20 -7.45 -3.26 -14.57
N THR A 21 -7.10 -2.85 -13.35
CA THR A 21 -7.74 -1.72 -12.68
C THR A 21 -6.69 -0.70 -12.27
N SER A 22 -6.97 0.57 -12.50
CA SER A 22 -6.12 1.69 -12.08
C SER A 22 -6.94 2.69 -11.27
N ILE A 23 -6.43 3.09 -10.10
CA ILE A 23 -7.07 4.02 -9.18
C ILE A 23 -6.10 5.19 -8.93
N THR A 24 -6.61 6.40 -9.09
CA THR A 24 -5.87 7.63 -8.78
C THR A 24 -6.41 8.25 -7.50
N LEU A 25 -5.51 8.56 -6.56
CA LEU A 25 -5.87 9.31 -5.36
C LEU A 25 -5.87 10.81 -5.68
N ALA A 26 -6.97 11.48 -5.32
CA ALA A 26 -7.07 12.92 -5.32
C ALA A 26 -6.55 13.51 -4.00
N GLY A 27 -6.01 14.73 -4.07
CA GLY A 27 -5.71 15.53 -2.88
C GLY A 27 -4.89 14.81 -1.81
N VAL A 28 -3.79 14.15 -2.20
CA VAL A 28 -2.92 13.42 -1.24
C VAL A 28 -2.49 14.36 -0.12
N THR A 29 -2.87 14.01 1.12
CA THR A 29 -2.72 14.87 2.29
C THR A 29 -1.44 14.58 3.04
N LYS A 30 -0.94 13.34 2.99
CA LYS A 30 0.28 12.92 3.68
C LYS A 30 0.93 11.74 2.97
N ILE A 31 2.25 11.79 2.85
CA ILE A 31 3.09 10.63 2.51
C ILE A 31 4.11 10.48 3.62
N THR A 32 4.24 9.27 4.16
CA THR A 32 5.28 8.93 5.13
C THR A 32 6.08 7.76 4.59
N VAL A 33 7.39 7.92 4.49
CA VAL A 33 8.30 6.84 4.10
C VAL A 33 9.10 6.42 5.32
N ASN A 34 9.08 5.13 5.63
CA ASN A 34 9.84 4.56 6.73
C ASN A 34 10.71 3.43 6.21
N THR A 35 12.02 3.66 6.29
CA THR A 35 13.05 2.70 5.90
C THR A 35 13.71 2.17 7.16
N LYS A 36 13.61 0.86 7.39
CA LYS A 36 14.23 0.20 8.52
C LYS A 36 15.26 -0.81 8.05
N LYS A 37 16.49 -0.69 8.56
CA LYS A 37 17.50 -1.73 8.42
C LYS A 37 17.52 -2.59 9.67
N SER A 38 17.57 -3.91 9.50
CA SER A 38 17.73 -4.85 10.62
C SER A 38 19.19 -5.29 10.73
N SER A 39 19.85 -5.00 11.85
CA SER A 39 21.17 -5.55 12.18
C SER A 39 21.02 -6.72 13.13
N ILE A 40 21.63 -7.88 12.86
CA ILE A 40 21.71 -8.97 13.84
C ILE A 40 23.01 -8.84 14.61
N LYS A 41 22.92 -8.72 15.94
CA LYS A 41 24.07 -8.92 16.82
C LYS A 41 24.24 -10.41 17.05
N ILE A 42 25.36 -10.97 16.60
CA ILE A 42 25.70 -12.37 16.85
C ILE A 42 26.73 -12.39 17.98
N THR A 43 26.38 -13.05 19.08
CA THR A 43 27.31 -13.33 20.17
C THR A 43 27.97 -14.67 19.92
N TYR A 44 29.30 -14.68 19.83
CA TYR A 44 30.05 -15.93 19.70
C TYR A 44 30.49 -16.39 21.09
N PRO A 45 30.29 -17.68 21.45
CA PRO A 45 30.83 -18.23 22.68
C PRO A 45 32.36 -18.22 22.61
N GLN A 46 33.02 -17.63 23.62
CA GLN A 46 34.48 -17.74 23.74
C GLN A 46 34.85 -18.99 24.54
N SER A 47 35.92 -19.65 24.08
CA SER A 47 36.64 -20.60 24.92
C SER A 47 37.31 -19.86 26.09
N PRO A 48 37.42 -20.47 27.28
CA PRO A 48 38.07 -19.83 28.42
C PRO A 48 39.54 -19.49 28.10
N ASN A 49 39.85 -18.19 28.11
CA ASN A 49 41.16 -17.53 28.17
C ASN A 49 42.39 -18.30 27.66
N ARG A 50 43.01 -17.79 26.57
CA ARG A 50 44.47 -17.54 26.56
C ARG A 50 44.78 -16.20 25.90
N GLN A 51 45.71 -15.50 26.52
CA GLN A 51 46.08 -14.10 26.38
C GLN A 51 46.83 -13.75 25.08
N ASN A 52 46.50 -14.39 23.95
CA ASN A 52 47.09 -14.06 22.66
C ASN A 52 45.94 -13.70 21.73
N SER A 53 45.72 -12.40 21.51
CA SER A 53 44.83 -11.94 20.44
C SER A 53 45.40 -12.45 19.12
N ASN A 54 44.84 -13.54 18.58
CA ASN A 54 45.19 -13.98 17.24
C ASN A 54 44.61 -12.96 16.25
N GLN A 55 45.32 -12.69 15.17
CA GLN A 55 44.89 -11.72 14.16
C GLN A 55 43.55 -12.10 13.49
N ASN A 56 43.10 -13.35 13.65
CA ASN A 56 41.84 -13.88 13.14
C ASN A 56 40.74 -14.01 14.21
N ASP A 57 40.96 -13.55 15.44
CA ASP A 57 39.94 -13.61 16.48
C ASP A 57 38.76 -12.69 16.14
N ILE A 58 37.56 -13.28 16.08
CA ILE A 58 36.33 -12.53 15.82
C ILE A 58 35.94 -11.81 17.12
N PRO A 59 35.64 -10.50 17.10
CA PRO A 59 35.23 -9.77 18.30
C PRO A 59 33.97 -10.39 18.93
N ILE A 60 33.92 -10.40 20.27
CA ILE A 60 32.87 -11.00 21.12
C ILE A 60 31.46 -10.58 20.68
N ASN A 61 31.34 -9.32 20.22
CA ASN A 61 30.12 -8.77 19.65
C ASN A 61 30.39 -8.41 18.18
N LYS A 62 30.11 -9.34 17.26
CA LYS A 62 30.08 -9.00 15.85
C LYS A 62 28.68 -8.52 15.49
N VAL A 63 28.58 -7.26 15.09
CA VAL A 63 27.37 -6.76 14.44
C VAL A 63 27.41 -7.24 13.00
N LEU A 64 26.51 -8.15 12.63
CA LEU A 64 26.32 -8.55 11.26
C LEU A 64 25.24 -7.66 10.65
N ASP A 65 25.67 -6.81 9.73
CA ASP A 65 24.78 -5.93 8.99
C ASP A 65 24.00 -6.77 7.97
N LEU A 66 22.71 -7.03 8.24
CA LEU A 66 21.89 -7.71 7.24
C LEU A 66 21.60 -6.71 6.13
N LYS A 67 21.76 -7.15 4.88
CA LYS A 67 21.29 -6.41 3.70
C LYS A 67 19.76 -6.30 3.63
N ARG A 68 19.02 -6.76 4.65
CA ARG A 68 17.57 -6.70 4.68
C ARG A 68 17.13 -5.31 5.13
N VAL A 69 16.66 -4.55 4.17
CA VAL A 69 16.01 -3.25 4.34
C VAL A 69 14.51 -3.48 4.14
N ASP A 70 13.70 -3.09 5.12
CA ASP A 70 12.25 -3.10 5.02
C ASP A 70 11.81 -1.65 4.77
N ASP A 71 11.17 -1.40 3.62
CA ASP A 71 10.69 -0.10 3.19
C ASP A 71 9.16 -0.07 3.21
N ILE A 72 8.58 0.86 3.97
CA ILE A 72 7.14 1.05 4.09
C ILE A 72 6.77 2.46 3.66
N ILE A 73 5.81 2.58 2.76
CA ILE A 73 5.22 3.86 2.35
C ILE A 73 3.79 3.93 2.87
N LYS A 74 3.44 4.98 3.60
CA LYS A 74 2.07 5.27 4.03
C LYS A 74 1.55 6.47 3.29
N ILE A 75 0.35 6.37 2.71
CA ILE A 75 -0.28 7.44 1.94
C ILE A 75 -1.69 7.68 2.47
N SER A 76 -1.98 8.93 2.81
CA SER A 76 -3.31 9.41 3.14
C SER A 76 -3.82 10.31 2.02
N GLY A 77 -5.06 10.11 1.58
CA GLY A 77 -5.64 10.89 0.49
C GLY A 77 -7.14 10.72 0.37
N TRP A 78 -7.68 11.11 -0.78
CA TRP A 78 -9.11 11.06 -1.06
C TRP A 78 -9.39 10.32 -2.37
N LEU A 79 -10.49 9.60 -2.39
CA LEU A 79 -11.13 9.14 -3.62
C LEU A 79 -12.27 10.08 -3.95
N GLU A 80 -12.40 10.40 -5.23
CA GLU A 80 -13.49 11.21 -5.78
C GLU A 80 -14.25 10.40 -6.83
N ASP A 81 -15.51 10.77 -7.04
CA ASP A 81 -16.30 10.26 -8.16
C ASP A 81 -15.71 10.78 -9.48
N ASP A 82 -15.54 9.88 -10.45
CA ASP A 82 -15.23 10.22 -11.83
C ASP A 82 -16.44 9.92 -12.72
N LYS A 83 -16.38 10.34 -13.99
CA LYS A 83 -17.46 10.15 -14.98
C LYS A 83 -17.98 8.70 -15.05
N ASP A 84 -17.08 7.74 -14.90
CA ASP A 84 -17.35 6.33 -15.15
C ASP A 84 -17.40 5.48 -13.86
N GLU A 85 -17.06 6.07 -12.69
CA GLU A 85 -16.89 5.29 -11.46
C GLU A 85 -17.01 6.12 -10.17
N THR A 86 -17.74 5.60 -9.18
CA THR A 86 -17.90 6.23 -7.87
C THR A 86 -16.69 6.00 -6.94
N ALA A 87 -16.43 6.95 -6.04
CA ALA A 87 -15.41 6.85 -4.99
C ALA A 87 -15.63 5.61 -4.10
N TRP A 88 -16.90 5.23 -3.87
CA TRP A 88 -17.26 4.03 -3.11
C TRP A 88 -16.83 2.74 -3.83
N ASN A 89 -17.06 2.65 -5.13
CA ASN A 89 -16.62 1.50 -5.92
C ASN A 89 -15.09 1.38 -5.92
N LYS A 90 -14.39 2.52 -6.08
CA LYS A 90 -12.93 2.59 -6.01
C LYS A 90 -12.40 2.13 -4.65
N ALA A 91 -13.04 2.49 -3.55
CA ALA A 91 -12.62 2.08 -2.20
C ALA A 91 -12.67 0.55 -2.04
N TRP A 92 -13.74 -0.10 -2.51
CA TRP A 92 -13.84 -1.55 -2.51
C TRP A 92 -12.86 -2.23 -3.46
N LYS A 93 -12.54 -1.60 -4.59
CA LYS A 93 -11.47 -2.07 -5.47
C LYS A 93 -10.09 -1.95 -4.83
N LEU A 94 -9.78 -0.91 -4.06
CA LEU A 94 -8.53 -0.84 -3.28
C LEU A 94 -8.44 -1.99 -2.27
N ARG A 95 -9.54 -2.29 -1.57
CA ARG A 95 -9.61 -3.48 -0.73
C ARG A 95 -9.34 -4.75 -1.54
N ALA A 96 -9.89 -4.86 -2.74
CA ALA A 96 -9.63 -5.99 -3.62
C ALA A 96 -8.15 -6.07 -4.03
N MET A 97 -7.51 -4.95 -4.37
CA MET A 97 -6.08 -4.90 -4.68
C MET A 97 -5.20 -5.33 -3.50
N CYS A 98 -5.61 -5.04 -2.27
CA CYS A 98 -4.91 -5.46 -1.05
C CYS A 98 -5.05 -6.96 -0.80
N VAL A 99 -6.23 -7.53 -0.98
CA VAL A 99 -6.47 -8.96 -0.70
C VAL A 99 -6.22 -9.90 -1.89
N SER A 100 -6.16 -9.38 -3.11
CA SER A 100 -5.97 -10.20 -4.30
C SER A 100 -4.57 -10.79 -4.28
N GLY A 101 -4.47 -12.07 -3.91
CA GLY A 101 -3.26 -12.87 -4.11
C GLY A 101 -3.09 -13.25 -5.58
N ASN A 102 -2.29 -14.30 -5.85
CA ASN A 102 -2.01 -14.88 -7.17
C ASN A 102 -3.22 -14.89 -8.13
N ILE A 103 -3.38 -13.82 -8.90
CA ILE A 103 -4.19 -13.77 -10.10
C ILE A 103 -3.20 -13.86 -11.26
N ASP A 104 -3.34 -14.89 -12.09
CA ASP A 104 -2.47 -15.17 -13.23
C ASP A 104 -0.97 -15.33 -12.90
N GLY A 105 -0.67 -15.86 -11.72
CA GLY A 105 0.70 -16.14 -11.26
C GLY A 105 1.43 -14.97 -10.63
N ASP A 106 0.77 -13.82 -10.48
CA ASP A 106 1.34 -12.63 -9.86
C ASP A 106 1.20 -12.64 -8.33
N LYS A 107 2.32 -12.62 -7.60
CA LYS A 107 2.43 -12.95 -6.16
C LYS A 107 1.82 -11.92 -5.20
N GLY A 108 0.81 -11.18 -5.64
CA GLY A 108 0.11 -10.15 -4.87
C GLY A 108 0.73 -8.76 -4.99
N ALA A 109 1.78 -8.59 -5.78
CA ALA A 109 2.35 -7.27 -6.06
C ALA A 109 1.36 -6.40 -6.85
N LEU A 110 1.56 -5.09 -6.79
CA LEU A 110 0.93 -4.13 -7.69
C LEU A 110 1.64 -4.18 -9.06
N ASP A 111 0.87 -3.99 -10.13
CA ASP A 111 1.43 -3.77 -11.46
C ASP A 111 2.22 -2.45 -11.49
N LEU A 112 1.67 -1.44 -10.82
CA LEU A 112 2.26 -0.12 -10.69
C LEU A 112 1.82 0.57 -9.39
N LEU A 113 2.79 1.08 -8.64
CA LEU A 113 2.59 2.20 -7.73
C LEU A 113 3.37 3.39 -8.28
N LYS A 114 2.67 4.47 -8.63
CA LYS A 114 3.27 5.73 -9.07
C LYS A 114 2.98 6.83 -8.07
N ILE A 115 4.01 7.48 -7.59
CA ILE A 115 3.93 8.65 -6.71
C ILE A 115 4.62 9.79 -7.44
N ASP A 116 3.83 10.69 -8.00
CA ASP A 116 4.30 11.77 -8.88
C ASP A 116 5.16 11.21 -10.03
N ASN A 117 6.47 11.51 -10.06
CA ASN A 117 7.40 11.02 -11.09
C ASN A 117 8.11 9.70 -10.72
N ILE A 118 7.85 9.14 -9.54
CA ILE A 118 8.50 7.91 -9.06
C ILE A 118 7.59 6.72 -9.36
N GLU A 119 8.14 5.70 -10.02
CA GLU A 119 7.40 4.49 -10.41
C GLU A 119 8.02 3.25 -9.75
N PHE A 120 7.21 2.52 -8.99
CA PHE A 120 7.51 1.19 -8.47
C PHE A 120 6.77 0.17 -9.33
N LYS A 121 7.52 -0.55 -10.17
CA LYS A 121 7.01 -1.57 -11.08
C LYS A 121 7.47 -2.94 -10.61
N SER A 122 6.63 -3.94 -10.82
CA SER A 122 6.90 -5.33 -10.41
C SER A 122 8.24 -5.89 -10.93
N SER A 123 8.75 -5.36 -12.05
CA SER A 123 10.04 -5.72 -12.64
C SER A 123 11.29 -5.20 -11.91
N THR A 124 11.17 -4.14 -11.11
CA THR A 124 12.33 -3.46 -10.48
C THR A 124 12.21 -3.46 -8.96
N VAL A 125 11.13 -2.89 -8.45
CA VAL A 125 10.79 -2.84 -7.03
C VAL A 125 9.31 -3.15 -6.93
N GLN A 126 9.01 -4.30 -6.34
CA GLN A 126 7.64 -4.73 -6.14
C GLN A 126 7.03 -3.93 -4.99
N ALA A 127 5.89 -3.30 -5.24
CA ALA A 127 5.08 -2.66 -4.22
C ALA A 127 3.90 -3.57 -3.88
N PHE A 128 3.65 -3.81 -2.60
CA PHE A 128 2.55 -4.60 -2.09
C PHE A 128 1.64 -3.69 -1.28
N LEU A 129 0.34 -3.67 -1.59
CA LEU A 129 -0.64 -2.93 -0.79
C LEU A 129 -1.06 -3.80 0.40
N GLU A 130 -0.52 -3.49 1.57
CA GLU A 130 -0.62 -4.33 2.78
C GLU A 130 -1.82 -3.95 3.65
N ASN A 131 -2.22 -2.68 3.63
CA ASN A 131 -3.34 -2.20 4.43
C ASN A 131 -4.12 -1.13 3.68
N VAL A 132 -5.44 -1.20 3.80
CA VAL A 132 -6.39 -0.24 3.26
C VAL A 132 -7.39 0.07 4.35
N SER A 133 -7.37 1.30 4.84
CA SER A 133 -8.44 1.87 5.66
C SER A 133 -9.16 2.93 4.84
N PHE A 134 -10.48 2.95 4.87
CA PHE A 134 -11.23 4.03 4.27
C PHE A 134 -12.40 4.44 5.14
N GLU A 135 -12.59 5.75 5.24
CA GLU A 135 -13.62 6.40 6.04
C GLU A 135 -14.53 7.20 5.11
N VAL A 136 -15.84 7.04 5.31
CA VAL A 136 -16.86 7.81 4.60
C VAL A 136 -17.51 8.72 5.62
N GLU A 137 -17.44 10.02 5.38
CA GLU A 137 -18.27 10.98 6.09
C GLU A 137 -19.60 11.07 5.32
N PRO A 138 -20.71 10.50 5.83
CA PRO A 138 -22.02 10.75 5.24
C PRO A 138 -22.29 12.25 5.37
N GLN A 139 -22.21 12.99 4.26
CA GLN A 139 -22.54 14.40 4.30
C GLN A 139 -24.01 14.58 4.72
N GLY A 140 -24.24 15.58 5.56
CA GLY A 140 -25.42 15.70 6.41
C GLY A 140 -26.76 15.80 5.69
N ILE A 141 -27.77 15.37 6.45
CA ILE A 141 -29.22 15.35 6.21
C ILE A 141 -29.67 14.21 5.28
N PHE A 142 -29.81 13.04 5.90
CA PHE A 142 -30.83 12.07 5.51
C PHE A 142 -32.19 12.76 5.57
N ASP A 143 -32.75 13.15 4.43
CA ASP A 143 -34.20 13.08 4.32
C ASP A 143 -34.54 11.60 4.37
N SER A 144 -35.33 11.25 5.38
CA SER A 144 -35.65 9.89 5.80
C SER A 144 -36.18 9.06 4.64
N LEU A 145 -35.39 8.09 4.14
CA LEU A 145 -35.79 6.73 3.70
C LEU A 145 -34.81 6.04 2.74
N ASP A 146 -33.68 6.63 2.37
CA ASP A 146 -32.71 5.93 1.50
C ASP A 146 -31.48 5.44 2.27
N THR A 147 -31.54 4.18 2.69
CA THR A 147 -30.36 3.39 3.10
C THR A 147 -29.54 2.89 1.90
N ASN A 148 -29.75 3.43 0.70
CA ASN A 148 -28.98 3.09 -0.48
C ASN A 148 -27.77 4.02 -0.64
N ILE A 149 -26.59 3.49 -0.34
CA ILE A 149 -25.29 4.08 -0.73
C ILE A 149 -25.08 3.83 -2.24
N ASN A 150 -25.98 4.34 -3.08
CA ASN A 150 -25.89 4.35 -4.53
C ASN A 150 -26.50 5.67 -4.99
N TYR A 151 -25.73 6.75 -4.92
CA TYR A 151 -26.12 8.03 -5.50
C TYR A 151 -26.10 7.92 -7.03
N PRO A 152 -27.23 8.13 -7.74
CA PRO A 152 -27.22 8.27 -9.19
C PRO A 152 -26.68 9.65 -9.58
N SER A 153 -25.77 9.63 -10.55
CA SER A 153 -24.76 10.64 -10.89
C SER A 153 -25.23 11.98 -11.48
N ASN A 154 -26.47 12.44 -11.28
CA ASN A 154 -27.01 13.56 -12.08
C ASN A 154 -27.60 14.75 -11.30
N GLN A 155 -27.20 15.00 -10.04
CA GLN A 155 -27.56 16.24 -9.35
C GLN A 155 -26.36 16.87 -8.64
N THR A 156 -25.66 17.74 -9.37
CA THR A 156 -24.61 18.63 -8.87
C THR A 156 -25.16 19.68 -7.89
N ARG A 157 -24.72 19.60 -6.63
CA ARG A 157 -24.28 20.75 -5.83
C ARG A 157 -22.98 20.35 -5.16
N GLU A 158 -22.05 21.29 -5.05
CA GLU A 158 -20.68 21.13 -4.50
C GLU A 158 -20.61 20.12 -3.34
N GLY A 159 -20.13 18.90 -3.65
CA GLY A 159 -20.20 17.76 -2.75
C GLY A 159 -19.86 16.47 -3.48
N ARG A 160 -18.64 16.38 -4.04
CA ARG A 160 -18.10 15.09 -4.51
C ARG A 160 -18.09 14.15 -3.31
N ALA A 161 -18.62 12.93 -3.44
CA ALA A 161 -18.45 11.95 -2.37
C ALA A 161 -16.94 11.74 -2.18
N ARG A 162 -16.43 12.14 -1.03
CA ARG A 162 -15.02 12.07 -0.68
C ARG A 162 -14.82 10.92 0.28
N VAL A 163 -14.28 9.82 -0.22
CA VAL A 163 -13.86 8.72 0.65
C VAL A 163 -12.43 8.99 1.06
N ARG A 164 -12.19 9.20 2.35
CA ARG A 164 -10.82 9.33 2.87
C ARG A 164 -10.19 7.94 2.87
N VAL A 165 -8.96 7.83 2.40
CA VAL A 165 -8.22 6.56 2.42
C VAL A 165 -6.86 6.72 3.07
N ASP A 166 -6.49 5.71 3.85
CA ASP A 166 -5.16 5.53 4.42
C ASP A 166 -4.62 4.17 3.94
N LEU A 167 -3.50 4.21 3.21
CA LEU A 167 -2.91 3.07 2.54
C LEU A 167 -1.50 2.82 3.06
N ASP A 168 -1.18 1.57 3.36
CA ASP A 168 0.19 1.15 3.66
C ASP A 168 0.71 0.23 2.55
N PHE A 169 1.90 0.56 2.05
CA PHE A 169 2.62 -0.20 1.05
C PHE A 169 3.91 -0.76 1.63
N TYR A 170 4.21 -2.01 1.33
CA TYR A 170 5.52 -2.60 1.54
C TYR A 170 6.28 -2.66 0.21
N LEU A 171 7.54 -2.24 0.19
CA LEU A 171 8.41 -2.38 -0.97
C LEU A 171 9.35 -3.58 -0.79
N GLY A 172 9.38 -4.44 -1.80
CA GLY A 172 10.27 -5.58 -1.90
C GLY A 172 11.11 -5.52 -3.16
N THR A 173 12.36 -5.98 -3.09
CA THR A 173 13.17 -6.26 -4.27
C THR A 173 12.87 -7.68 -4.76
N PRO A 174 12.63 -7.89 -6.08
CA PRO A 174 12.60 -9.23 -6.66
C PRO A 174 13.88 -9.98 -6.28
N ARG A 175 13.75 -11.23 -5.81
CA ARG A 175 14.89 -12.13 -5.58
C ARG A 175 15.27 -12.88 -6.84
#